data_AF-A0A1I2CIV1-F1
#
_entry.id   AF-A0A1I2CIV1-F1
#
_cell.length_a   1.000
_cell.length_b   1.000
_cell.length_c   1.000
_cell.angle_alpha   90.00
_cell.angle_beta   90.00
_cell.angle_gamma   90.00
#
_symmetry.space_group_name_H-M   'P 1'
#
loop_
_entity.id
_entity.type
_entity.pdbx_description
1 polymer ?
#
loop_
_entity_poly.entity_id
_entity_poly.type
_entity_poly.pdbx_seq_one_letter_code
_entity_poly.pdbx_strand_id
1 'polypeptide(L)'
;MRKFPILLVVFSLITILTYGCSGKEQPDPTGNEEQDIELKPYILGVDLSYVNQIEDHGGIYKRDNKPEDPFMLLAAKGANLVRVRLWHSPNWIKEIYGESTVIYSGPEDVAKTIKRAHDAGMSALLDFHYSDTWADPGYQAVPEAWENIQDIETLEDSVYNYTYRILNWLNNQDLLPQMVQIGNETNCGMMTTDSNPNFPNLNLCDGHWGNFGKVVNAGIRAVRDMENETGQPIKVALHVADPKNLDWWVKDAINLGEITDFDIIGFSYYPLWHTDIAFENLPQMVSDVKSKYQKEVMILETAYPFTTENNDHYGNLWSAQHPPLEGYPYTIEGQKNFLIDLNQNMADAGAIGVVYWEPAWITSAMKDLWGTGSSWENCALFDFQANLSVAADYLSEKYK
;
A
#
# COMPACT_ATOMS: atom_id res chain seq x y z
N MET A 1 28.98 -98.00 14.39
CA MET A 1 27.84 -98.00 13.44
C MET A 1 27.87 -96.71 12.64
N ARG A 2 28.11 -96.86 11.32
CA ARG A 2 27.70 -95.97 10.19
C ARG A 2 27.98 -94.45 10.24
N LYS A 3 29.03 -94.08 9.49
CA LYS A 3 29.15 -93.04 8.43
C LYS A 3 30.25 -91.97 8.66
N PHE A 4 31.31 -92.07 7.87
CA PHE A 4 32.21 -90.99 7.39
C PHE A 4 31.57 -90.31 6.15
N PRO A 5 32.13 -89.23 5.54
CA PRO A 5 32.93 -88.09 6.03
C PRO A 5 32.34 -86.73 5.51
N ILE A 6 32.96 -85.58 5.80
CA ILE A 6 33.38 -84.56 4.81
C ILE A 6 34.03 -83.37 5.54
N LEU A 7 35.23 -83.07 5.09
CA LEU A 7 36.07 -81.91 5.38
C LEU A 7 35.57 -80.70 4.59
N LEU A 8 35.40 -79.52 5.19
CA LEU A 8 35.52 -78.26 4.42
C LEU A 8 35.81 -77.05 5.30
N VAL A 9 36.84 -76.34 4.85
CA VAL A 9 37.48 -75.11 5.31
C VAL A 9 36.47 -73.96 5.36
N VAL A 10 36.40 -73.23 6.47
CA VAL A 10 35.66 -71.96 6.56
C VAL A 10 36.65 -70.81 6.39
N PHE A 11 36.48 -70.07 5.29
CA PHE A 11 37.17 -68.82 4.97
C PHE A 11 36.72 -67.71 5.94
N SER A 12 37.68 -67.03 6.57
CA SER A 12 37.46 -65.76 7.26
C SER A 12 37.32 -64.64 6.23
N LEU A 13 36.10 -64.08 6.08
CA LEU A 13 35.89 -62.83 5.34
C LEU A 13 36.26 -61.65 6.24
N ILE A 14 37.28 -60.89 5.82
CA ILE A 14 37.59 -59.56 6.33
C ILE A 14 36.74 -58.57 5.53
N THR A 15 35.72 -57.99 6.16
CA THR A 15 34.91 -56.91 5.57
C THR A 15 35.55 -55.57 5.94
N ILE A 16 36.08 -54.87 4.94
CA ILE A 16 36.60 -53.51 5.05
C ILE A 16 35.40 -52.57 5.21
N LEU A 17 35.20 -52.03 6.42
CA LEU A 17 34.28 -50.92 6.67
C LEU A 17 34.95 -49.61 6.22
N THR A 18 34.53 -49.10 5.08
CA THR A 18 34.81 -47.72 4.66
C THR A 18 34.04 -46.76 5.57
N TYR A 19 34.77 -45.95 6.35
CA TYR A 19 34.24 -44.77 7.03
C TYR A 19 33.74 -43.75 5.98
N GLY A 20 32.43 -43.69 5.78
CA GLY A 20 31.79 -42.53 5.18
C GLY A 20 31.60 -41.47 6.26
N CYS A 21 32.30 -40.34 6.15
CA CYS A 21 32.02 -39.16 6.96
C CYS A 21 30.62 -38.64 6.60
N SER A 22 29.62 -39.05 7.37
CA SER A 22 28.35 -38.32 7.43
C SER A 22 28.60 -37.11 8.32
N GLY A 23 28.90 -35.97 7.70
CA GLY A 23 28.78 -34.67 8.35
C GLY A 23 27.32 -34.48 8.70
N LYS A 24 26.99 -34.61 9.99
CA LYS A 24 25.76 -34.04 10.52
C LYS A 24 26.01 -32.54 10.56
N GLU A 25 25.41 -31.80 9.65
CA GLU A 25 25.20 -30.36 9.84
C GLU A 25 24.47 -30.19 11.17
N GLN A 26 25.12 -29.50 12.12
CA GLN A 26 24.40 -28.92 13.24
C GLN A 26 23.51 -27.81 12.65
N PRO A 27 22.23 -27.73 13.04
CA PRO A 27 21.44 -26.57 12.69
C PRO A 27 22.12 -25.33 13.28
N ASP A 28 22.31 -24.32 12.45
CA ASP A 28 22.75 -22.99 12.85
C ASP A 28 21.76 -22.44 13.91
N PRO A 29 22.21 -21.99 15.10
CA PRO A 29 21.32 -21.41 16.10
C PRO A 29 20.80 -20.01 15.72
N THR A 30 21.19 -19.47 14.56
CA THR A 30 20.69 -18.19 14.02
C THR A 30 19.91 -18.35 12.73
N GLY A 31 18.94 -19.27 12.71
CA GLY A 31 17.96 -19.39 11.63
C GLY A 31 17.08 -18.14 11.53
N ASN A 32 17.59 -17.07 10.94
CA ASN A 32 16.76 -16.21 10.10
C ASN A 32 16.63 -16.98 8.78
N GLU A 33 15.63 -17.86 8.70
CA GLU A 33 15.07 -18.17 7.38
C GLU A 33 14.63 -16.80 6.81
N GLU A 34 15.22 -16.38 5.70
CA GLU A 34 14.68 -15.26 4.92
C GLU A 34 13.23 -15.61 4.62
N GLN A 35 12.32 -14.95 5.33
CA GLN A 35 10.90 -15.20 5.18
C GLN A 35 10.50 -14.45 3.91
N ASP A 36 10.26 -15.19 2.83
CA ASP A 36 9.73 -14.60 1.60
C ASP A 36 8.41 -13.87 1.94
N ILE A 37 8.43 -12.55 1.82
CA ILE A 37 7.27 -11.71 2.09
C ILE A 37 6.35 -11.78 0.87
N GLU A 38 5.29 -12.59 1.00
CA GLU A 38 4.29 -12.78 -0.04
C GLU A 38 2.96 -12.09 0.31
N LEU A 39 2.27 -11.61 -0.73
CA LEU A 39 0.89 -11.11 -0.61
C LEU A 39 -0.03 -12.21 -0.08
N LYS A 40 -0.86 -11.85 0.90
CA LYS A 40 -1.93 -12.75 1.38
C LYS A 40 -3.09 -12.78 0.37
N PRO A 41 -3.89 -13.88 0.34
CA PRO A 41 -5.04 -13.99 -0.56
C PRO A 41 -6.09 -12.88 -0.38
N TYR A 42 -6.26 -12.41 0.86
CA TYR A 42 -7.08 -11.25 1.19
C TYR A 42 -6.24 -10.24 1.96
N ILE A 43 -6.21 -9.01 1.46
CA ILE A 43 -5.39 -7.92 1.97
C ILE A 43 -6.18 -7.14 3.01
N LEU A 44 -5.61 -7.08 4.21
CA LEU A 44 -6.00 -6.20 5.30
C LEU A 44 -4.91 -5.15 5.42
N GLY A 45 -5.00 -4.16 4.55
CA GLY A 45 -3.98 -3.15 4.37
C GLY A 45 -4.17 -1.95 5.29
N VAL A 46 -3.07 -1.27 5.59
CA VAL A 46 -3.05 0.01 6.31
C VAL A 46 -2.07 0.96 5.62
N ASP A 47 -2.44 2.22 5.42
CA ASP A 47 -1.50 3.25 4.97
C ASP A 47 -0.80 3.88 6.18
N LEU A 48 0.52 3.73 6.27
CA LEU A 48 1.31 4.21 7.42
C LEU A 48 2.31 5.30 7.05
N SER A 49 2.02 6.03 5.97
CA SER A 49 2.92 7.04 5.42
C SER A 49 3.26 8.17 6.38
N TYR A 50 2.37 8.53 7.32
CA TYR A 50 2.66 9.58 8.31
C TYR A 50 3.44 9.13 9.55
N VAL A 51 3.54 7.82 9.82
CA VAL A 51 4.02 7.33 11.11
C VAL A 51 5.43 7.84 11.45
N ASN A 52 6.36 7.79 10.50
CA ASN A 52 7.73 8.25 10.72
C ASN A 52 7.77 9.74 11.10
N GLN A 53 6.99 10.57 10.40
CA GLN A 53 6.87 12.00 10.66
C GLN A 53 6.26 12.27 12.04
N ILE A 54 5.22 11.52 12.40
CA ILE A 54 4.55 11.64 13.70
C ILE A 54 5.51 11.33 14.84
N GLU A 55 6.27 10.23 14.76
CA GLU A 55 7.24 9.83 15.78
C GLU A 55 8.39 10.83 15.92
N ASP A 56 8.95 11.32 14.80
CA ASP A 56 10.00 12.34 14.78
C ASP A 56 9.52 13.68 15.40
N HIS A 57 8.19 13.90 15.43
CA HIS A 57 7.56 15.06 16.03
C HIS A 57 6.75 14.75 17.30
N GLY A 58 7.17 13.73 18.06
CA GLY A 58 6.76 13.51 19.45
C GLY A 58 5.49 12.67 19.64
N GLY A 59 4.94 12.10 18.57
CA GLY A 59 3.91 11.06 18.67
C GLY A 59 4.48 9.78 19.28
N ILE A 60 3.72 9.16 20.19
CA ILE A 60 4.11 7.92 20.86
C ILE A 60 2.90 6.99 20.90
N TYR A 61 2.94 5.97 20.06
CA TYR A 61 1.93 4.91 20.01
C TYR A 61 2.07 3.95 21.19
N LYS A 62 0.94 3.43 21.67
CA LYS A 62 0.86 2.63 22.89
C LYS A 62 -0.09 1.44 22.75
N ARG A 63 0.16 0.43 23.59
CA ARG A 63 -0.81 -0.58 24.01
C ARG A 63 -0.87 -0.59 25.53
N ASP A 64 -2.05 -0.45 26.11
CA ASP A 64 -2.25 -0.39 27.57
C ASP A 64 -1.33 0.63 28.26
N ASN A 65 -1.20 1.82 27.65
CA ASN A 65 -0.32 2.93 28.05
C ASN A 65 1.19 2.65 28.03
N LYS A 66 1.62 1.56 27.39
CA LYS A 66 3.04 1.23 27.20
C LYS A 66 3.43 1.50 25.75
N PRO A 67 4.52 2.26 25.51
CA PRO A 67 5.00 2.50 24.14
C PRO A 67 5.26 1.20 23.39
N GLU A 68 4.75 1.11 22.18
CA GLU A 68 4.95 -0.03 21.27
C GLU A 68 4.86 0.46 19.82
N ASP A 69 5.68 -0.12 18.94
CA ASP A 69 5.76 0.27 17.54
C ASP A 69 4.42 0.04 16.81
N PRO A 70 3.86 1.03 16.11
CA PRO A 70 2.54 0.91 15.47
C PRO A 70 2.48 -0.13 14.34
N PHE A 71 3.58 -0.39 13.63
CA PHE A 71 3.63 -1.46 12.61
C PHE A 71 3.45 -2.82 13.30
N MET A 72 4.17 -3.05 14.41
CA MET A 72 4.03 -4.27 15.21
C MET A 72 2.64 -4.39 15.84
N LEU A 73 2.07 -3.28 16.32
CA LEU A 73 0.73 -3.24 16.90
C LEU A 73 -0.35 -3.68 15.90
N LEU A 74 -0.31 -3.13 14.68
CA LEU A 74 -1.28 -3.42 13.63
C LEU A 74 -1.06 -4.80 13.00
N ALA A 75 0.20 -5.21 12.79
CA ALA A 75 0.52 -6.57 12.34
C ALA A 75 0.03 -7.63 13.33
N ALA A 76 0.21 -7.40 14.64
CA ALA A 76 -0.31 -8.29 15.68
C ALA A 76 -1.85 -8.37 15.71
N LYS A 77 -2.56 -7.38 15.14
CA LYS A 77 -4.01 -7.43 14.94
C LYS A 77 -4.42 -8.11 13.64
N GLY A 78 -3.50 -8.35 12.71
CA GLY A 78 -3.77 -9.06 11.45
C GLY A 78 -3.59 -8.20 10.20
N ALA A 79 -3.15 -6.93 10.32
CA ALA A 79 -2.72 -6.18 9.15
C ALA A 79 -1.59 -6.94 8.44
N ASN A 80 -1.66 -7.01 7.11
CA ASN A 80 -0.77 -7.84 6.31
C ASN A 80 -0.13 -7.10 5.12
N LEU A 81 -0.48 -5.83 4.93
CA LEU A 81 0.11 -4.97 3.92
C LEU A 81 0.20 -3.54 4.46
N VAL A 82 1.33 -2.88 4.22
CA VAL A 82 1.48 -1.44 4.42
C VAL A 82 1.48 -0.74 3.06
N ARG A 83 0.54 0.18 2.86
CA ARG A 83 0.62 1.17 1.78
C ARG A 83 1.51 2.32 2.23
N VAL A 84 2.34 2.82 1.32
CA VAL A 84 3.16 4.00 1.54
C VAL A 84 3.21 4.87 0.29
N ARG A 85 2.89 6.15 0.44
CA ARG A 85 2.97 7.14 -0.65
C ARG A 85 4.40 7.62 -0.88
N LEU A 86 4.69 7.91 -2.14
CA LEU A 86 5.94 8.50 -2.61
C LEU A 86 5.64 9.76 -3.44
N TRP A 87 6.13 10.89 -2.95
CA TRP A 87 6.24 12.13 -3.71
C TRP A 87 7.59 12.19 -4.42
N HIS A 88 7.64 12.87 -5.56
CA HIS A 88 8.84 12.93 -6.39
C HIS A 88 9.97 13.76 -5.72
N SER A 89 9.69 15.02 -5.40
CA SER A 89 10.61 15.96 -4.75
C SER A 89 9.87 16.91 -3.79
N PRO A 90 9.39 16.45 -2.61
CA PRO A 90 8.60 17.28 -1.70
C PRO A 90 9.46 18.29 -0.90
N ASN A 91 10.08 19.24 -1.61
CA ASN A 91 11.01 20.22 -1.05
C ASN A 91 10.34 21.19 -0.08
N TRP A 92 9.02 21.40 -0.17
CA TRP A 92 8.25 22.23 0.76
C TRP A 92 8.42 21.79 2.22
N ILE A 93 8.76 20.52 2.48
CA ILE A 93 9.05 20.01 3.84
C ILE A 93 10.21 20.79 4.46
N LYS A 94 11.24 21.15 3.67
CA LYS A 94 12.38 21.94 4.15
C LYS A 94 11.98 23.37 4.49
N GLU A 95 10.98 23.93 3.83
CA GLU A 95 10.46 25.25 4.14
C GLU A 95 9.77 25.28 5.51
N ILE A 96 9.12 24.17 5.88
CA ILE A 96 8.41 24.02 7.15
C ILE A 96 9.32 23.62 8.31
N TYR A 97 10.30 22.75 8.06
CA TYR A 97 11.12 22.11 9.10
C TYR A 97 12.61 22.47 9.06
N GLY A 98 13.06 23.18 8.04
CA GLY A 98 14.45 23.58 7.83
C GLY A 98 15.25 22.60 6.95
N GLU A 99 16.35 23.08 6.38
CA GLU A 99 17.18 22.38 5.38
C GLU A 99 17.72 21.01 5.81
N SER A 100 17.89 20.78 7.11
CA SER A 100 18.43 19.52 7.65
C SER A 100 17.35 18.50 8.01
N THR A 101 16.09 18.76 7.68
CA THR A 101 14.97 17.84 7.95
C THR A 101 15.04 16.58 7.09
N VAL A 102 14.48 15.49 7.62
CA VAL A 102 14.12 14.32 6.81
C VAL A 102 13.03 14.72 5.81
N ILE A 103 13.13 14.17 4.60
CA ILE A 103 12.13 14.37 3.55
C ILE A 103 11.09 13.24 3.66
N TYR A 104 10.01 13.52 4.38
CA TYR A 104 8.88 12.59 4.53
C TYR A 104 8.19 12.34 3.17
N SER A 105 7.69 11.12 2.98
CA SER A 105 7.17 10.62 1.70
C SER A 105 8.15 10.75 0.52
N GLY A 106 9.45 10.94 0.78
CA GLY A 106 10.52 10.78 -0.21
C GLY A 106 11.13 9.38 -0.15
N PRO A 107 12.11 9.06 -1.01
CA PRO A 107 12.66 7.70 -1.13
C PRO A 107 13.18 7.09 0.19
N GLU A 108 13.89 7.86 1.01
CA GLU A 108 14.44 7.40 2.29
C GLU A 108 13.35 7.09 3.32
N ASP A 109 12.30 7.91 3.38
CA ASP A 109 11.17 7.70 4.28
C ASP A 109 10.34 6.48 3.84
N VAL A 110 10.17 6.31 2.53
CA VAL A 110 9.56 5.11 1.93
C VAL A 110 10.35 3.86 2.28
N ALA A 111 11.68 3.87 2.11
CA ALA A 111 12.53 2.73 2.48
C ALA A 111 12.41 2.39 3.97
N LYS A 112 12.42 3.41 4.84
CA LYS A 112 12.21 3.23 6.29
C LYS A 112 10.85 2.58 6.57
N THR A 113 9.78 3.02 5.92
CA THR A 113 8.43 2.47 6.06
C THR A 113 8.31 1.03 5.56
N ILE A 114 8.82 0.74 4.36
CA ILE A 114 8.82 -0.62 3.80
C ILE A 114 9.62 -1.56 4.69
N LYS A 115 10.79 -1.12 5.17
CA LYS A 115 11.59 -1.91 6.11
C LYS A 115 10.81 -2.24 7.38
N ARG A 116 10.12 -1.27 7.99
CA ARG A 116 9.31 -1.51 9.19
C ARG A 116 8.13 -2.45 8.90
N ALA A 117 7.51 -2.36 7.73
CA ALA A 117 6.48 -3.29 7.29
C ALA A 117 7.03 -4.71 7.18
N HIS A 118 8.18 -4.88 6.53
CA HIS A 118 8.84 -6.17 6.35
C HIS A 118 9.28 -6.78 7.68
N ASP A 119 9.89 -5.98 8.56
CA ASP A 119 10.29 -6.41 9.91
C ASP A 119 9.08 -6.86 10.76
N ALA A 120 7.88 -6.34 10.48
CA ALA A 120 6.62 -6.76 11.09
C ALA A 120 5.91 -7.92 10.35
N GLY A 121 6.48 -8.44 9.27
CA GLY A 121 5.93 -9.54 8.47
C GLY A 121 4.78 -9.14 7.53
N MET A 122 4.67 -7.85 7.19
CA MET A 122 3.69 -7.32 6.25
C MET A 122 4.32 -7.04 4.89
N SER A 123 3.55 -7.26 3.82
CA SER A 123 3.92 -6.82 2.47
C SER A 123 3.88 -5.29 2.32
N ALA A 124 4.45 -4.76 1.24
CA ALA A 124 4.39 -3.34 0.92
C ALA A 124 3.67 -3.04 -0.40
N LEU A 125 2.86 -1.99 -0.40
CA LEU A 125 2.32 -1.31 -1.59
C LEU A 125 2.95 0.07 -1.69
N LEU A 126 3.78 0.28 -2.71
CA LEU A 126 4.37 1.59 -3.00
C LEU A 126 3.48 2.39 -3.95
N ASP A 127 2.98 3.53 -3.48
CA ASP A 127 2.14 4.43 -4.26
C ASP A 127 2.94 5.61 -4.83
N PHE A 128 3.18 5.58 -6.14
CA PHE A 128 3.78 6.69 -6.85
C PHE A 128 2.72 7.74 -7.17
N HIS A 129 2.76 8.87 -6.47
CA HIS A 129 1.88 9.99 -6.76
C HIS A 129 2.21 10.69 -8.09
N TYR A 130 3.47 10.63 -8.53
CA TYR A 130 4.01 11.42 -9.65
C TYR A 130 3.74 12.93 -9.50
N SER A 131 3.84 13.42 -8.26
CA SER A 131 3.71 14.81 -7.84
C SER A 131 4.70 15.08 -6.69
N ASP A 132 5.08 16.33 -6.46
CA ASP A 132 5.90 16.75 -5.32
C ASP A 132 5.09 16.93 -4.03
N THR A 133 3.78 16.72 -4.11
CA THR A 133 2.83 16.84 -3.01
C THR A 133 1.65 15.90 -3.25
N TRP A 134 0.59 16.07 -2.48
CA TRP A 134 -0.70 15.40 -2.66
C TRP A 134 -1.14 15.38 -4.12
N ALA A 135 -1.62 14.21 -4.54
CA ALA A 135 -2.23 13.98 -5.84
C ALA A 135 -3.62 13.39 -5.57
N ASP A 136 -4.66 14.09 -6.00
CA ASP A 136 -6.07 13.76 -5.78
C ASP A 136 -6.89 14.16 -7.03
N PRO A 137 -8.22 13.93 -7.09
CA PRO A 137 -9.02 14.26 -8.26
C PRO A 137 -9.02 15.74 -8.66
N GLY A 138 -8.80 16.64 -7.69
CA GLY A 138 -8.79 18.09 -7.88
C GLY A 138 -7.40 18.68 -8.07
N TYR A 139 -6.35 17.98 -7.66
CA TYR A 139 -4.97 18.47 -7.70
C TYR A 139 -3.99 17.38 -8.14
N GLN A 140 -3.37 17.55 -9.32
CA GLN A 140 -2.41 16.62 -9.92
C GLN A 140 -1.22 17.42 -10.43
N ALA A 141 -0.44 18.04 -9.54
CA ALA A 141 0.66 18.92 -9.93
C ALA A 141 1.77 18.20 -10.68
N VAL A 142 2.34 18.86 -11.68
CA VAL A 142 3.58 18.41 -12.33
C VAL A 142 4.74 18.54 -11.33
N PRO A 143 5.57 17.49 -11.13
CA PRO A 143 6.81 17.65 -10.37
C PRO A 143 7.68 18.76 -10.95
N GLU A 144 8.32 19.56 -10.10
CA GLU A 144 9.18 20.68 -10.49
C GLU A 144 10.27 20.22 -11.47
N ALA A 145 10.81 19.03 -11.25
CA ALA A 145 11.84 18.44 -12.12
C ALA A 145 11.37 18.20 -13.57
N TRP A 146 10.07 18.13 -13.81
CA TRP A 146 9.46 17.77 -15.09
C TRP A 146 8.69 18.93 -15.74
N GLU A 147 8.54 20.07 -15.07
CA GLU A 147 7.71 21.21 -15.51
C GLU A 147 8.03 21.74 -16.92
N ASN A 148 9.29 21.56 -17.35
CA ASN A 148 9.83 22.07 -18.61
C ASN A 148 9.82 21.04 -19.75
N ILE A 149 9.31 19.83 -19.52
CA ILE A 149 9.12 18.82 -20.57
C ILE A 149 8.02 19.30 -21.53
N GLN A 150 8.26 19.16 -22.84
CA GLN A 150 7.34 19.67 -23.88
C GLN A 150 6.86 18.58 -24.85
N ASP A 151 7.45 17.40 -24.80
CA ASP A 151 7.12 16.27 -25.67
C ASP A 151 6.79 15.04 -24.82
N ILE A 152 5.88 14.22 -25.36
CA ILE A 152 5.35 13.06 -24.64
C ILE A 152 6.42 11.98 -24.49
N GLU A 153 7.32 11.82 -25.46
CA GLU A 153 8.39 10.83 -25.43
C GLU A 153 9.37 11.07 -24.27
N THR A 154 9.76 12.32 -24.03
CA THR A 154 10.61 12.70 -22.88
C THR A 154 9.90 12.50 -21.55
N LEU A 155 8.58 12.73 -21.49
CA LEU A 155 7.80 12.48 -20.28
C LEU A 155 7.70 10.97 -20.00
N GLU A 156 7.44 10.15 -21.02
CA GLU A 156 7.45 8.69 -20.93
C GLU A 156 8.79 8.17 -20.39
N ASP A 157 9.90 8.64 -20.95
CA ASP A 157 11.25 8.27 -20.50
C ASP A 157 11.51 8.69 -19.04
N SER A 158 11.06 9.89 -18.66
CA SER A 158 11.21 10.42 -17.30
C SER A 158 10.43 9.58 -16.28
N VAL A 159 9.17 9.22 -16.58
CA VAL A 159 8.35 8.37 -15.70
C VAL A 159 8.95 6.98 -15.59
N TYR A 160 9.31 6.34 -16.71
CA TYR A 160 9.95 5.02 -16.69
C TYR A 160 11.22 5.03 -15.83
N ASN A 161 12.14 5.97 -16.09
CA ASN A 161 13.43 6.02 -15.40
C ASN A 161 13.26 6.35 -13.93
N TYR A 162 12.32 7.22 -13.54
CA TYR A 162 12.05 7.49 -12.15
C TYR A 162 11.55 6.24 -11.42
N THR A 163 10.50 5.60 -11.94
CA THR A 163 9.92 4.39 -11.34
C THR A 163 10.95 3.26 -11.24
N TYR A 164 11.67 2.96 -12.32
CA TYR A 164 12.68 1.91 -12.33
C TYR A 164 13.83 2.22 -11.34
N ARG A 165 14.31 3.47 -11.28
CA ARG A 165 15.40 3.85 -10.36
C ARG A 165 15.00 3.70 -8.91
N ILE A 166 13.77 4.07 -8.53
CA ILE A 166 13.28 3.90 -7.16
C ILE A 166 13.16 2.41 -6.83
N LEU A 167 12.55 1.61 -7.69
CA LEU A 167 12.39 0.17 -7.45
C LEU A 167 13.75 -0.54 -7.39
N ASN A 168 14.68 -0.21 -8.28
CA ASN A 168 16.04 -0.74 -8.25
C ASN A 168 16.77 -0.34 -6.96
N TRP A 169 16.64 0.92 -6.54
CA TRP A 169 17.26 1.40 -5.30
C TRP A 169 16.70 0.71 -4.05
N LEU A 170 15.39 0.44 -4.02
CA LEU A 170 14.75 -0.35 -2.96
C LEU A 170 15.19 -1.83 -3.02
N ASN A 171 15.24 -2.43 -4.21
CA ASN A 171 15.72 -3.81 -4.39
C ASN A 171 17.15 -4.01 -3.91
N ASN A 172 18.06 -3.06 -4.17
CA ASN A 172 19.44 -3.11 -3.67
C ASN A 172 19.57 -3.01 -2.14
N GLN A 173 18.45 -2.83 -1.43
CA GLN A 173 18.35 -2.81 0.03
C GLN A 173 17.45 -3.93 0.55
N ASP A 174 17.04 -4.87 -0.31
CA ASP A 174 16.09 -5.95 0.00
C ASP A 174 14.70 -5.44 0.42
N LEU A 175 14.29 -4.29 -0.14
CA LEU A 175 13.03 -3.59 0.15
C LEU A 175 12.10 -3.48 -1.07
N LEU A 176 12.21 -4.38 -2.04
CA LEU A 176 11.33 -4.37 -3.20
C LEU A 176 9.87 -4.58 -2.76
N PRO A 177 8.92 -3.72 -3.15
CA PRO A 177 7.52 -3.86 -2.74
C PRO A 177 6.81 -4.96 -3.55
N GLN A 178 5.85 -5.65 -2.93
CA GLN A 178 5.05 -6.68 -3.61
C GLN A 178 3.93 -6.08 -4.47
N MET A 179 3.60 -4.81 -4.27
CA MET A 179 2.63 -4.08 -5.09
C MET A 179 3.11 -2.66 -5.37
N VAL A 180 2.84 -2.18 -6.58
CA VAL A 180 3.12 -0.81 -7.03
C VAL A 180 1.84 -0.20 -7.58
N GLN A 181 1.51 1.01 -7.12
CA GLN A 181 0.43 1.81 -7.64
C GLN A 181 1.01 2.91 -8.56
N ILE A 182 0.45 3.03 -9.77
CA ILE A 182 0.90 3.98 -10.78
C ILE A 182 -0.07 5.17 -10.84
N GLY A 183 0.24 6.21 -10.05
CA GLY A 183 -0.61 7.40 -9.88
C GLY A 183 -1.62 7.22 -8.74
N ASN A 184 -1.99 8.33 -8.10
CA ASN A 184 -3.02 8.36 -7.07
C ASN A 184 -4.27 9.11 -7.54
N GLU A 185 -5.44 8.48 -7.38
CA GLU A 185 -6.75 9.06 -7.70
C GLU A 185 -6.80 9.82 -9.04
N THR A 186 -6.41 9.13 -10.11
CA THR A 186 -6.16 9.71 -11.45
C THR A 186 -7.44 9.97 -12.26
N ASN A 187 -8.50 10.42 -11.59
CA ASN A 187 -9.86 10.56 -12.14
C ASN A 187 -9.91 11.40 -13.41
N CYS A 188 -9.24 12.55 -13.41
CA CYS A 188 -9.09 13.42 -14.59
C CYS A 188 -7.67 13.35 -15.19
N GLY A 189 -6.86 12.36 -14.83
CA GLY A 189 -5.48 12.19 -15.29
C GLY A 189 -4.44 12.41 -14.20
N MET A 190 -3.20 12.64 -14.60
CA MET A 190 -2.04 12.92 -13.74
C MET A 190 -1.25 14.09 -14.31
N MET A 191 -0.51 14.84 -13.48
CA MET A 191 0.32 15.98 -13.93
C MET A 191 -0.48 17.02 -14.76
N THR A 192 -1.73 17.28 -14.37
CA THR A 192 -2.65 18.21 -15.06
C THR A 192 -2.69 19.59 -14.41
N THR A 193 -2.43 19.69 -13.10
CA THR A 193 -2.46 20.95 -12.35
C THR A 193 -1.12 21.67 -12.41
N ASP A 194 -1.15 23.00 -12.43
CA ASP A 194 0.03 23.87 -12.54
C ASP A 194 0.93 23.52 -13.76
N SER A 195 0.35 22.86 -14.77
CA SER A 195 1.06 22.43 -15.96
C SER A 195 1.36 23.60 -16.90
N ASN A 196 2.56 23.61 -17.46
CA ASN A 196 2.93 24.57 -18.50
C ASN A 196 2.02 24.36 -19.73
N PRO A 197 1.58 25.42 -20.45
CA PRO A 197 0.79 25.28 -21.67
C PRO A 197 1.39 24.37 -22.76
N ASN A 198 2.72 24.19 -22.76
CA ASN A 198 3.42 23.30 -23.68
C ASN A 198 3.70 21.91 -23.10
N PHE A 199 3.36 21.67 -21.83
CA PHE A 199 3.51 20.36 -21.21
C PHE A 199 2.59 19.33 -21.91
N PRO A 200 2.99 18.07 -22.07
CA PRO A 200 2.14 17.05 -22.65
C PRO A 200 0.80 16.93 -21.91
N ASN A 201 -0.31 17.17 -22.61
CA ASN A 201 -1.63 17.14 -21.98
C ASN A 201 -2.05 15.70 -21.66
N LEU A 202 -2.26 15.41 -20.37
CA LEU A 202 -2.70 14.12 -19.83
C LEU A 202 -4.13 14.18 -19.25
N ASN A 203 -4.88 15.27 -19.48
CA ASN A 203 -6.20 15.46 -18.91
C ASN A 203 -7.25 14.53 -19.56
N LEU A 204 -7.71 13.55 -18.79
CA LEU A 204 -8.70 12.56 -19.22
C LEU A 204 -10.10 13.16 -19.39
N CYS A 205 -10.42 14.18 -18.59
CA CYS A 205 -11.68 14.91 -18.65
C CYS A 205 -11.78 15.79 -19.92
N ASP A 206 -10.65 16.08 -20.56
CA ASP A 206 -10.55 16.69 -21.89
C ASP A 206 -10.31 15.66 -23.02
N GLY A 207 -10.30 14.35 -22.69
CA GLY A 207 -10.19 13.26 -23.65
C GLY A 207 -8.76 12.86 -24.04
N HIS A 208 -7.72 13.29 -23.32
CA HIS A 208 -6.31 13.00 -23.63
C HIS A 208 -5.82 11.61 -23.17
N TRP A 209 -6.64 10.58 -23.37
CA TRP A 209 -6.36 9.20 -22.98
C TRP A 209 -5.09 8.62 -23.60
N GLY A 210 -4.78 8.94 -24.86
CA GLY A 210 -3.61 8.39 -25.54
C GLY A 210 -2.28 8.83 -24.91
N ASN A 211 -2.16 10.09 -24.51
CA ASN A 211 -0.96 10.58 -23.82
C ASN A 211 -0.90 10.03 -22.39
N PHE A 212 -2.03 10.03 -21.67
CA PHE A 212 -2.09 9.43 -20.34
C PHE A 212 -1.67 7.95 -20.37
N GLY A 213 -2.19 7.19 -21.32
CA GLY A 213 -1.87 5.79 -21.54
C GLY A 213 -0.40 5.52 -21.80
N LYS A 214 0.25 6.35 -22.63
CA LYS A 214 1.69 6.32 -22.85
C LYS A 214 2.50 6.44 -21.55
N VAL A 215 2.15 7.42 -20.71
CA VAL A 215 2.82 7.69 -19.44
C VAL A 215 2.59 6.57 -18.42
N VAL A 216 1.34 6.13 -18.23
CA VAL A 216 1.03 5.02 -17.32
C VAL A 216 1.72 3.73 -17.75
N ASN A 217 1.68 3.40 -19.05
CA ASN A 217 2.38 2.23 -19.57
C ASN A 217 3.90 2.35 -19.39
N ALA A 218 4.49 3.56 -19.38
CA ALA A 218 5.91 3.73 -19.05
C ALA A 218 6.22 3.33 -17.61
N GLY A 219 5.38 3.73 -16.65
CA GLY A 219 5.47 3.27 -15.25
C GLY A 219 5.29 1.77 -15.11
N ILE A 220 4.31 1.17 -15.81
CA ILE A 220 4.09 -0.28 -15.83
C ILE A 220 5.32 -1.02 -16.38
N ARG A 221 5.88 -0.57 -17.50
CA ARG A 221 7.09 -1.17 -18.09
C ARG A 221 8.25 -1.18 -17.10
N ALA A 222 8.46 -0.11 -16.36
CA ALA A 222 9.51 -0.06 -15.33
C ALA A 222 9.30 -1.11 -14.23
N VAL A 223 8.06 -1.35 -13.79
CA VAL A 223 7.73 -2.42 -12.83
C VAL A 223 8.02 -3.80 -13.43
N ARG A 224 7.60 -4.04 -14.67
CA ARG A 224 7.80 -5.34 -15.35
C ARG A 224 9.27 -5.65 -15.61
N ASP A 225 10.07 -4.64 -15.96
CA ASP A 225 11.50 -4.83 -16.13
C ASP A 225 12.17 -5.20 -14.80
N MET A 226 11.79 -4.56 -13.70
CA MET A 226 12.25 -4.93 -12.36
C MET A 226 11.83 -6.35 -11.96
N GLU A 227 10.58 -6.74 -12.20
CA GLU A 227 10.07 -8.10 -11.98
C GLU A 227 10.86 -9.14 -12.78
N ASN A 228 11.14 -8.86 -14.06
CA ASN A 228 11.93 -9.76 -14.92
C ASN A 228 13.40 -9.89 -14.48
N GLU A 229 14.01 -8.79 -14.03
CA GLU A 229 15.41 -8.77 -13.60
C GLU A 229 15.62 -9.47 -12.24
N THR A 230 14.68 -9.29 -11.32
CA THR A 230 14.77 -9.83 -9.96
C THR A 230 14.13 -11.21 -9.83
N GLY A 231 13.19 -11.55 -10.71
CA GLY A 231 12.34 -12.74 -10.59
C GLY A 231 11.30 -12.65 -9.47
N GLN A 232 11.17 -11.50 -8.80
CA GLN A 232 10.20 -11.28 -7.73
C GLN A 232 8.90 -10.72 -8.31
N PRO A 233 7.74 -11.34 -8.04
CA PRO A 233 6.47 -10.89 -8.60
C PRO A 233 6.03 -9.54 -8.01
N ILE A 234 5.62 -8.61 -8.86
CA ILE A 234 5.12 -7.29 -8.45
C ILE A 234 3.74 -7.04 -9.08
N LYS A 235 2.74 -6.81 -8.23
CA LYS A 235 1.39 -6.46 -8.69
C LYS A 235 1.30 -4.97 -9.04
N VAL A 236 0.68 -4.65 -10.17
CA VAL A 236 0.45 -3.25 -10.58
C VAL A 236 -1.01 -2.86 -10.37
N ALA A 237 -1.23 -1.81 -9.59
CA ALA A 237 -2.53 -1.22 -9.33
C ALA A 237 -2.70 0.13 -10.03
N LEU A 238 -3.91 0.39 -10.52
CA LEU A 238 -4.36 1.71 -10.98
C LEU A 238 -5.44 2.23 -10.02
N HIS A 239 -5.45 3.53 -9.75
CA HIS A 239 -6.28 4.11 -8.69
C HIS A 239 -7.14 5.28 -9.18
N VAL A 240 -8.45 5.22 -8.88
CA VAL A 240 -9.39 6.34 -8.99
C VAL A 240 -10.20 6.55 -7.70
N ALA A 241 -10.51 7.80 -7.38
CA ALA A 241 -11.46 8.12 -6.32
C ALA A 241 -12.91 7.85 -6.75
N ASP A 242 -13.76 7.64 -5.76
CA ASP A 242 -15.21 7.50 -5.89
C ASP A 242 -15.66 6.31 -6.78
N PRO A 243 -16.32 5.29 -6.18
CA PRO A 243 -16.84 4.12 -6.89
C PRO A 243 -17.62 4.43 -8.18
N LYS A 244 -18.32 5.57 -8.26
CA LYS A 244 -19.10 5.94 -9.46
C LYS A 244 -18.23 6.10 -10.70
N ASN A 245 -16.93 6.36 -10.54
CA ASN A 245 -16.02 6.60 -11.64
C ASN A 245 -15.40 5.34 -12.21
N LEU A 246 -15.46 4.24 -11.45
CA LEU A 246 -14.65 3.05 -11.71
C LEU A 246 -14.93 2.43 -13.08
N ASP A 247 -16.19 2.20 -13.43
CA ASP A 247 -16.54 1.49 -14.66
C ASP A 247 -16.15 2.26 -15.92
N TRP A 248 -16.51 3.55 -16.01
CA TRP A 248 -16.22 4.32 -17.21
C TRP A 248 -14.71 4.57 -17.36
N TRP A 249 -14.02 4.82 -16.25
CA TRP A 249 -12.59 5.11 -16.26
C TRP A 249 -11.79 3.90 -16.72
N VAL A 250 -12.05 2.70 -16.16
CA VAL A 250 -11.33 1.48 -16.56
C VAL A 250 -11.61 1.13 -18.02
N LYS A 251 -12.87 1.28 -18.46
CA LYS A 251 -13.24 1.07 -19.87
C LYS A 251 -12.40 1.93 -20.81
N ASP A 252 -12.25 3.22 -20.51
CA ASP A 252 -11.55 4.15 -21.39
C ASP A 252 -10.02 4.08 -21.22
N ALA A 253 -9.52 3.77 -20.03
CA ALA A 253 -8.10 3.45 -19.79
C ALA A 253 -7.63 2.29 -20.67
N ILE A 254 -8.43 1.22 -20.77
CA ILE A 254 -8.14 0.06 -21.63
C ILE A 254 -8.29 0.42 -23.11
N ASN A 255 -9.42 1.01 -23.50
CA ASN A 255 -9.77 1.15 -24.92
C ASN A 255 -9.15 2.37 -25.61
N LEU A 256 -8.95 3.46 -24.88
CA LEU A 256 -8.44 4.73 -25.40
C LEU A 256 -7.02 5.01 -24.94
N GLY A 257 -6.66 4.56 -23.73
CA GLY A 257 -5.29 4.65 -23.20
C GLY A 257 -4.41 3.44 -23.52
N GLU A 258 -4.99 2.35 -24.06
CA GLU A 258 -4.27 1.10 -24.33
C GLU A 258 -3.54 0.54 -23.09
N ILE A 259 -4.05 0.81 -21.88
CA ILE A 259 -3.45 0.35 -20.62
C ILE A 259 -4.04 -1.03 -20.30
N THR A 260 -3.27 -2.09 -20.52
CA THR A 260 -3.77 -3.48 -20.36
C THR A 260 -2.95 -4.34 -19.41
N ASP A 261 -1.68 -3.99 -19.17
CA ASP A 261 -0.72 -4.78 -18.38
C ASP A 261 -0.68 -4.41 -16.89
N PHE A 262 -1.85 -4.14 -16.31
CA PHE A 262 -2.03 -3.94 -14.88
C PHE A 262 -2.81 -5.11 -14.26
N ASP A 263 -2.67 -5.30 -12.95
CA ASP A 263 -3.28 -6.43 -12.24
C ASP A 263 -4.57 -6.04 -11.52
N ILE A 264 -4.59 -4.84 -10.90
CA ILE A 264 -5.59 -4.44 -9.92
C ILE A 264 -6.29 -3.15 -10.35
N ILE A 265 -7.62 -3.20 -10.37
CA ILE A 265 -8.51 -2.04 -10.42
C ILE A 265 -8.72 -1.56 -8.98
N GLY A 266 -8.09 -0.45 -8.63
CA GLY A 266 -8.14 0.15 -7.30
C GLY A 266 -9.08 1.34 -7.23
N PHE A 267 -9.76 1.52 -6.09
CA PHE A 267 -10.56 2.72 -5.84
C PHE A 267 -10.59 3.16 -4.37
N SER A 268 -10.84 4.45 -4.15
CA SER A 268 -11.14 5.00 -2.82
C SER A 268 -12.61 4.91 -2.48
N TYR A 269 -12.93 4.58 -1.23
CA TYR A 269 -14.29 4.62 -0.70
C TYR A 269 -14.35 5.31 0.66
N TYR A 270 -14.89 6.52 0.70
CA TYR A 270 -15.16 7.26 1.92
C TYR A 270 -16.65 7.59 1.99
N PRO A 271 -17.41 7.05 2.96
CA PRO A 271 -18.86 7.26 3.04
C PRO A 271 -19.27 8.74 3.13
N LEU A 272 -18.37 9.62 3.59
CA LEU A 272 -18.61 11.06 3.66
C LEU A 272 -18.71 11.71 2.27
N TRP A 273 -17.82 11.35 1.34
CA TRP A 273 -17.70 12.02 0.05
C TRP A 273 -18.26 11.20 -1.11
N HIS A 274 -18.24 9.88 -1.01
CA HIS A 274 -18.60 8.95 -2.09
C HIS A 274 -20.03 8.45 -1.90
N THR A 275 -21.01 9.34 -2.09
CA THR A 275 -22.42 9.09 -1.77
C THR A 275 -23.26 8.60 -2.96
N ASP A 276 -22.76 8.68 -4.18
CA ASP A 276 -23.51 8.32 -5.39
C ASP A 276 -23.77 6.81 -5.51
N ILE A 277 -22.88 5.99 -4.95
CA ILE A 277 -23.09 4.56 -4.76
C ILE A 277 -23.31 4.30 -3.27
N ALA A 278 -24.55 3.94 -2.92
CA ALA A 278 -24.89 3.56 -1.55
C ALA A 278 -24.07 2.36 -1.07
N PHE A 279 -23.78 2.30 0.22
CA PHE A 279 -22.91 1.28 0.82
C PHE A 279 -23.37 -0.15 0.51
N GLU A 280 -24.68 -0.40 0.55
CA GLU A 280 -25.29 -1.70 0.25
C GLU A 280 -25.19 -2.11 -1.23
N ASN A 281 -24.95 -1.16 -2.14
CA ASN A 281 -24.79 -1.41 -3.58
C ASN A 281 -23.32 -1.59 -3.99
N LEU A 282 -22.38 -1.28 -3.09
CA LEU A 282 -20.94 -1.39 -3.35
C LEU A 282 -20.50 -2.82 -3.74
N PRO A 283 -20.98 -3.91 -3.09
CA PRO A 283 -20.61 -5.28 -3.48
C PRO A 283 -21.01 -5.64 -4.90
N GLN A 284 -22.20 -5.20 -5.34
CA GLN A 284 -22.68 -5.49 -6.68
C GLN A 284 -21.84 -4.77 -7.73
N MET A 285 -21.52 -3.48 -7.50
CA MET A 285 -20.64 -2.71 -8.38
C MET A 285 -19.28 -3.41 -8.54
N VAL A 286 -18.66 -3.83 -7.43
CA VAL A 286 -17.36 -4.52 -7.44
C VAL A 286 -17.43 -5.84 -8.21
N SER A 287 -18.48 -6.63 -7.98
CA SER A 287 -18.71 -7.89 -8.69
C SER A 287 -18.87 -7.70 -10.19
N ASP A 288 -19.57 -6.64 -10.60
CA ASP A 288 -19.79 -6.29 -12.01
C ASP A 288 -18.48 -5.86 -12.68
N VAL A 289 -17.68 -4.99 -12.03
CA VAL A 289 -16.38 -4.54 -12.52
C VAL A 289 -15.41 -5.71 -12.65
N LYS A 290 -15.28 -6.55 -11.61
CA LYS A 290 -14.45 -7.75 -11.65
C LYS A 290 -14.85 -8.69 -12.78
N SER A 291 -16.16 -8.96 -12.92
CA SER A 291 -16.69 -9.83 -13.98
C SER A 291 -16.48 -9.25 -15.38
N LYS A 292 -16.58 -7.93 -15.55
CA LYS A 292 -16.46 -7.27 -16.85
C LYS A 292 -15.02 -7.20 -17.35
N TYR A 293 -14.07 -6.87 -16.47
CA TYR A 293 -12.67 -6.62 -16.86
C TYR A 293 -11.73 -7.79 -16.58
N GLN A 294 -12.14 -8.78 -15.78
CA GLN A 294 -11.32 -9.94 -15.41
C GLN A 294 -9.97 -9.54 -14.80
N LYS A 295 -9.98 -8.47 -13.99
CA LYS A 295 -8.87 -7.99 -13.18
C LYS A 295 -9.24 -8.10 -11.70
N GLU A 296 -8.25 -8.11 -10.83
CA GLU A 296 -8.52 -8.02 -9.40
C GLU A 296 -9.07 -6.63 -9.05
N VAL A 297 -9.86 -6.55 -7.98
CA VAL A 297 -10.45 -5.30 -7.50
C VAL A 297 -10.08 -5.12 -6.04
N MET A 298 -9.73 -3.90 -5.65
CA MET A 298 -9.29 -3.59 -4.29
C MET A 298 -9.72 -2.18 -3.89
N ILE A 299 -10.10 -1.99 -2.62
CA ILE A 299 -10.21 -0.64 -2.05
C ILE A 299 -8.81 -0.21 -1.62
N LEU A 300 -8.28 0.84 -2.24
CA LEU A 300 -6.94 1.36 -1.93
C LEU A 300 -6.96 2.41 -0.82
N GLU A 301 -8.11 3.04 -0.59
CA GLU A 301 -8.31 3.93 0.55
C GLU A 301 -9.73 3.87 1.09
N THR A 302 -9.85 3.82 2.41
CA THR A 302 -11.10 4.05 3.13
C THR A 302 -10.78 4.52 4.54
N ALA A 303 -11.74 5.17 5.19
CA ALA A 303 -11.69 5.44 6.62
C ALA A 303 -13.09 5.71 7.17
N TYR A 304 -13.17 5.70 8.50
CA TYR A 304 -14.40 5.99 9.22
C TYR A 304 -14.08 6.54 10.61
N PRO A 305 -14.74 7.61 11.08
CA PRO A 305 -14.40 8.21 12.36
C PRO A 305 -15.04 7.46 13.53
N PHE A 306 -14.34 7.42 14.67
CA PHE A 306 -14.88 6.94 15.94
C PHE A 306 -15.48 8.06 16.80
N THR A 307 -15.28 9.33 16.42
CA THR A 307 -15.81 10.51 17.12
C THR A 307 -15.85 11.74 16.18
N THR A 308 -16.55 12.79 16.58
CA THR A 308 -16.52 14.10 15.90
C THR A 308 -15.73 15.16 16.68
N GLU A 309 -15.16 14.76 17.82
CA GLU A 309 -14.31 15.62 18.63
C GLU A 309 -12.93 15.81 17.98
N ASN A 310 -12.26 16.90 18.37
CA ASN A 310 -10.84 17.13 18.07
C ASN A 310 -10.06 16.95 19.38
N ASN A 311 -8.83 16.50 19.26
CA ASN A 311 -7.86 16.34 20.34
C ASN A 311 -6.63 17.25 20.14
N ASP A 312 -6.61 18.04 19.06
CA ASP A 312 -5.82 19.26 18.94
C ASP A 312 -6.64 20.46 18.41
N HIS A 313 -5.93 21.48 17.89
CA HIS A 313 -6.52 22.69 17.31
C HIS A 313 -6.61 22.67 15.78
N TYR A 314 -6.11 21.61 15.13
CA TYR A 314 -6.18 21.41 13.70
C TYR A 314 -7.46 20.65 13.37
N GLY A 315 -8.47 21.35 12.85
CA GLY A 315 -9.81 20.79 12.70
C GLY A 315 -9.85 19.53 11.82
N ASN A 316 -10.50 18.48 12.34
CA ASN A 316 -10.71 17.22 11.63
C ASN A 316 -11.60 17.38 10.39
N LEU A 317 -11.29 16.62 9.34
CA LEU A 317 -12.08 16.57 8.10
C LEU A 317 -13.47 15.96 8.33
N TRP A 318 -13.57 14.99 9.24
CA TRP A 318 -14.84 14.45 9.72
C TRP A 318 -15.31 15.21 10.95
N SER A 319 -16.49 15.84 10.88
CA SER A 319 -17.01 16.70 11.95
C SER A 319 -18.48 16.41 12.26
N ALA A 320 -19.00 17.04 13.31
CA ALA A 320 -20.42 16.93 13.70
C ALA A 320 -21.42 17.43 12.63
N GLN A 321 -20.95 18.11 11.58
CA GLN A 321 -21.79 18.53 10.46
C GLN A 321 -22.15 17.36 9.53
N HIS A 322 -21.41 16.26 9.63
CA HIS A 322 -21.54 15.10 8.76
C HIS A 322 -22.28 13.98 9.51
N PRO A 323 -23.51 13.60 9.12
CA PRO A 323 -24.20 12.52 9.81
C PRO A 323 -23.48 11.18 9.61
N PRO A 324 -23.50 10.27 10.59
CA PRO A 324 -22.97 8.93 10.41
C PRO A 324 -23.78 8.17 9.35
N LEU A 325 -23.11 7.20 8.72
CA LEU A 325 -23.76 6.18 7.90
C LEU A 325 -24.76 5.40 8.77
N GLU A 326 -25.93 5.11 8.21
CA GLU A 326 -26.98 4.38 8.94
C GLU A 326 -26.45 3.03 9.43
N GLY A 327 -26.64 2.73 10.73
CA GLY A 327 -26.12 1.52 11.37
C GLY A 327 -24.73 1.65 11.99
N TYR A 328 -23.95 2.68 11.64
CA TYR A 328 -22.56 2.86 12.07
C TYR A 328 -22.35 4.20 12.79
N PRO A 329 -22.82 4.35 14.05
CA PRO A 329 -22.65 5.62 14.76
C PRO A 329 -21.17 5.92 14.99
N TYR A 330 -20.77 7.21 14.94
CA TYR A 330 -19.40 7.65 15.25
C TYR A 330 -19.02 7.35 16.70
N THR A 331 -18.50 6.14 16.86
CA THR A 331 -18.08 5.49 18.09
C THR A 331 -17.01 4.47 17.70
N ILE A 332 -16.17 4.06 18.64
CA ILE A 332 -15.18 2.99 18.40
C ILE A 332 -15.85 1.72 17.86
N GLU A 333 -17.02 1.35 18.40
CA GLU A 333 -17.76 0.17 17.95
C GLU A 333 -18.35 0.35 16.55
N GLY A 334 -18.86 1.53 16.22
CA GLY A 334 -19.39 1.83 14.88
C GLY A 334 -18.30 1.85 13.81
N GLN A 335 -17.13 2.41 14.11
CA GLN A 335 -15.94 2.34 13.25
C GLN A 335 -15.54 0.88 13.00
N LYS A 336 -15.45 0.06 14.05
CA LYS A 336 -15.16 -1.37 13.95
C LYS A 336 -16.17 -2.10 13.06
N ASN A 337 -17.46 -1.93 13.34
CA ASN A 337 -18.52 -2.64 12.63
C ASN A 337 -18.60 -2.23 11.16
N PHE A 338 -18.39 -0.95 10.84
CA PHE A 338 -18.28 -0.49 9.46
C PHE A 338 -17.15 -1.23 8.72
N LEU A 339 -15.99 -1.36 9.36
CA LEU A 339 -14.85 -2.01 8.74
C LEU A 339 -15.02 -3.53 8.60
N ILE A 340 -15.65 -4.19 9.56
CA ILE A 340 -16.01 -5.61 9.44
C ILE A 340 -16.95 -5.80 8.25
N ASP A 341 -18.04 -5.04 8.20
CA ASP A 341 -19.04 -5.18 7.15
C ASP A 341 -18.48 -4.80 5.77
N LEU A 342 -17.67 -3.74 5.67
CA LEU A 342 -16.99 -3.36 4.43
C LEU A 342 -16.08 -4.48 3.92
N ASN A 343 -15.21 -5.02 4.78
CA ASN A 343 -14.30 -6.08 4.36
C ASN A 343 -15.06 -7.36 3.97
N GLN A 344 -16.11 -7.74 4.71
CA GLN A 344 -16.93 -8.90 4.37
C GLN A 344 -17.65 -8.70 3.02
N ASN A 345 -18.27 -7.55 2.84
CA ASN A 345 -18.91 -7.14 1.58
C ASN A 345 -17.96 -7.19 0.38
N MET A 346 -16.72 -6.72 0.57
CA MET A 346 -15.70 -6.72 -0.47
C MET A 346 -15.19 -8.13 -0.77
N ALA A 347 -14.99 -8.97 0.26
CA ALA A 347 -14.62 -10.38 0.07
C ALA A 347 -15.71 -11.16 -0.68
N ASP A 348 -16.98 -11.00 -0.30
CA ASP A 348 -18.13 -11.65 -0.95
C ASP A 348 -18.29 -11.21 -2.41
N ALA A 349 -17.95 -9.96 -2.73
CA ALA A 349 -17.91 -9.43 -4.09
C ALA A 349 -16.69 -9.89 -4.92
N GLY A 350 -15.76 -10.61 -4.30
CA GLY A 350 -14.53 -11.09 -4.90
C GLY A 350 -13.42 -10.05 -5.00
N ALA A 351 -13.48 -8.94 -4.26
CA ALA A 351 -12.32 -8.06 -4.11
C ALA A 351 -11.19 -8.78 -3.35
N ILE A 352 -9.95 -8.38 -3.61
CA ILE A 352 -8.77 -8.97 -2.95
C ILE A 352 -8.38 -8.27 -1.66
N GLY A 353 -9.07 -7.20 -1.26
CA GLY A 353 -8.84 -6.56 0.03
C GLY A 353 -9.24 -5.09 0.11
N VAL A 354 -8.89 -4.52 1.27
CA VAL A 354 -9.16 -3.13 1.65
C VAL A 354 -7.93 -2.57 2.35
N VAL A 355 -7.52 -1.36 1.98
CA VAL A 355 -6.51 -0.56 2.70
C VAL A 355 -7.19 0.55 3.48
N TYR A 356 -7.00 0.54 4.80
CA TYR A 356 -7.44 1.63 5.67
C TYR A 356 -6.42 2.77 5.60
N TRP A 357 -6.89 3.96 5.26
CA TRP A 357 -6.02 5.11 5.08
C TRP A 357 -5.73 5.81 6.41
N GLU A 358 -4.44 5.92 6.70
CA GLU A 358 -3.88 6.64 7.85
C GLU A 358 -4.52 6.26 9.21
N PRO A 359 -4.58 4.96 9.59
CA PRO A 359 -5.12 4.54 10.87
C PRO A 359 -4.27 5.01 12.06
N ALA A 360 -3.08 5.53 11.81
CA ALA A 360 -2.11 5.94 12.82
C ALA A 360 -1.86 7.45 12.84
N TRP A 361 -2.65 8.27 12.13
CA TRP A 361 -2.47 9.74 12.13
C TRP A 361 -3.03 10.41 13.40
N ILE A 362 -2.39 10.13 14.53
CA ILE A 362 -2.66 10.76 15.83
C ILE A 362 -2.14 12.21 15.87
N THR A 363 -2.68 13.02 16.79
CA THR A 363 -2.08 14.31 17.13
C THR A 363 -0.61 14.19 17.53
N SER A 364 0.23 15.11 17.01
CA SER A 364 1.63 15.30 17.41
C SER A 364 2.06 16.74 17.12
N ALA A 365 3.36 17.05 17.25
CA ALA A 365 3.90 18.35 16.84
C ALA A 365 4.22 18.42 15.33
N MET A 366 3.84 17.41 14.55
CA MET A 366 4.04 17.43 13.10
C MET A 366 3.25 18.56 12.44
N LYS A 367 3.66 18.91 11.23
CA LYS A 367 3.09 19.93 10.36
C LYS A 367 2.96 19.35 8.96
N ASP A 368 1.86 19.67 8.32
CA ASP A 368 1.69 19.50 6.88
C ASP A 368 1.57 20.88 6.22
N LEU A 369 1.09 20.93 4.97
CA LEU A 369 0.92 22.17 4.22
C LEU A 369 -0.12 23.13 4.82
N TRP A 370 -1.00 22.65 5.70
CA TRP A 370 -2.19 23.38 6.14
C TRP A 370 -2.20 23.65 7.65
N GLY A 371 -1.57 22.80 8.47
CA GLY A 371 -1.71 22.86 9.92
C GLY A 371 -0.55 22.26 10.71
N THR A 372 -0.72 22.26 12.02
CA THR A 372 0.15 21.57 12.99
C THR A 372 -0.74 20.65 13.80
N GLY A 373 -0.43 19.36 13.85
CA GLY A 373 -1.27 18.35 14.48
C GLY A 373 -1.80 17.30 13.49
N SER A 374 -3.06 16.92 13.63
CA SER A 374 -3.74 15.97 12.74
C SER A 374 -5.16 16.44 12.40
N SER A 375 -5.48 16.49 11.11
CA SER A 375 -6.86 16.68 10.63
C SER A 375 -7.62 15.35 10.47
N TRP A 376 -7.06 14.26 10.99
CA TRP A 376 -7.52 12.88 10.78
C TRP A 376 -7.58 12.02 12.05
N GLU A 377 -7.18 12.55 13.20
CA GLU A 377 -7.01 11.73 14.41
C GLU A 377 -8.29 11.07 14.91
N ASN A 378 -9.46 11.62 14.55
CA ASN A 378 -10.75 11.00 14.88
C ASN A 378 -11.12 9.82 13.97
N CYS A 379 -10.36 9.58 12.91
CA CYS A 379 -10.40 8.38 12.06
C CYS A 379 -9.29 7.39 12.40
N ALA A 380 -8.37 7.70 13.33
CA ALA A 380 -7.34 6.74 13.70
C ALA A 380 -7.93 5.46 14.34
N LEU A 381 -7.16 4.37 14.29
CA LEU A 381 -7.35 3.16 15.10
C LEU A 381 -6.67 3.29 16.46
N PHE A 382 -6.24 4.49 16.83
CA PHE A 382 -5.68 4.83 18.13
C PHE A 382 -6.57 5.87 18.79
N ASP A 383 -6.79 5.75 20.10
CA ASP A 383 -7.51 6.76 20.87
C ASP A 383 -6.70 8.06 20.99
N PHE A 384 -7.32 9.10 21.56
CA PHE A 384 -6.67 10.40 21.80
C PHE A 384 -5.50 10.34 22.79
N GLN A 385 -5.31 9.23 23.49
CA GLN A 385 -4.13 8.96 24.31
C GLN A 385 -3.11 8.09 23.54
N ALA A 386 -3.26 7.95 22.23
CA ALA A 386 -2.44 7.14 21.33
C ALA A 386 -2.36 5.66 21.73
N ASN A 387 -3.36 5.12 22.44
CA ASN A 387 -3.48 3.68 22.66
C ASN A 387 -4.23 3.03 21.51
N LEU A 388 -3.78 1.85 21.08
CA LEU A 388 -4.48 1.06 20.08
C LEU A 388 -5.92 0.77 20.54
N SER A 389 -6.88 1.22 19.74
CA SER A 389 -8.31 1.06 19.96
C SER A 389 -8.75 -0.36 19.62
N VAL A 390 -9.82 -0.84 20.29
CA VAL A 390 -10.50 -2.10 19.90
C VAL A 390 -11.14 -2.01 18.52
N ALA A 391 -11.24 -0.82 17.92
CA ALA A 391 -11.60 -0.70 16.52
C ALA A 391 -10.68 -1.53 15.62
N ALA A 392 -9.38 -1.63 15.93
CA ALA A 392 -8.41 -2.42 15.17
C ALA A 392 -8.69 -3.94 15.17
N ASP A 393 -9.63 -4.43 16.00
CA ASP A 393 -9.98 -5.85 16.04
C ASP A 393 -10.62 -6.35 14.73
N TYR A 394 -11.12 -5.46 13.86
CA TYR A 394 -11.59 -5.86 12.52
C TYR A 394 -10.49 -6.56 11.70
N LEU A 395 -9.21 -6.25 11.95
CA LEU A 395 -8.07 -6.88 11.30
C LEU A 395 -7.91 -8.36 11.71
N SER A 396 -8.46 -8.76 12.85
CA SER A 396 -8.36 -10.12 13.37
C SER A 396 -9.46 -11.05 12.86
N GLU A 397 -10.47 -10.47 12.20
CA GLU A 397 -11.57 -11.23 11.60
C GLU A 397 -11.13 -12.01 10.35
N LYS A 398 -11.93 -13.00 9.97
CA LYS A 398 -11.67 -13.84 8.80
C LYS A 398 -12.68 -13.56 7.70
N TYR A 399 -12.25 -12.81 6.72
CA TYR A 399 -12.98 -12.59 5.47
C TYR A 399 -12.67 -13.72 4.49
N LYS A 400 -13.68 -14.22 3.80
CA LYS A 400 -13.58 -15.41 2.92
C LYS A 400 -14.25 -15.18 1.60
#